data_AF-A0A822EDZ4-F1
#
_entry.id   AF-A0A822EDZ4-F1
#
_cell.length_a   1.000
_cell.length_b   1.000
_cell.length_c   1.000
_cell.angle_alpha   90.00
_cell.angle_beta   90.00
_cell.angle_gamma   90.00
#
_symmetry.space_group_name_H-M   'P 1'
#
loop_
_entity.id
_entity.type
_entity.pdbx_description
1 polymer ?
#
loop_
_entity_poly.entity_id
_entity_poly.type
_entity_poly.pdbx_seq_one_letter_code
_entity_poly.pdbx_strand_id
1 'polypeptide(L)'
;LWQLLFAPERLGLHELTVYAGRNNDNESSSTSVVQFNLDVNKLQRPMKFPLIYTQFQTKKCQIYTPLDGILKKGFVVPIHCVIPGATDVNLTVDSQWLESEGYRDPILQRQITVDSKNVIIYAKYGEKPNYGGLVKYSVR
;
A
#
# COMPACT_ATOMS: atom_id res chain seq x y z
N LEU A 1 -10.93 0.58 9.87
CA LEU A 1 -9.67 0.76 10.64
C LEU A 1 -8.71 1.58 9.78
N TRP A 2 -8.06 2.61 10.33
CA TRP A 2 -6.99 3.36 9.63
C TRP A 2 -5.64 2.75 9.99
N GLN A 3 -4.70 2.71 9.04
CA GLN A 3 -3.34 2.21 9.25
C GLN A 3 -2.33 3.30 8.93
N LEU A 4 -1.39 3.51 9.86
CA LEU A 4 -0.21 4.37 9.68
C LEU A 4 1.00 3.46 9.76
N LEU A 5 1.75 3.36 8.67
CA LEU A 5 2.94 2.55 8.59
C LEU A 5 4.16 3.46 8.52
N PHE A 6 5.16 3.16 9.35
CA PHE A 6 6.42 3.89 9.41
C PHE A 6 7.58 2.91 9.31
N ALA A 7 8.52 3.18 8.40
CA ALA A 7 9.70 2.36 8.15
C ALA A 7 10.94 3.28 8.27
N PRO A 8 11.59 3.34 9.45
CA PRO A 8 12.75 4.21 9.64
C PRO A 8 13.93 3.72 8.80
N GLU A 9 14.54 4.63 8.03
CA GLU A 9 15.75 4.33 7.23
C GLU A 9 17.06 4.51 8.01
N ARG A 10 16.99 5.13 9.20
CA ARG A 10 18.16 5.52 10.01
C ARG A 10 17.95 5.22 11.48
N LEU A 11 19.05 5.01 12.19
CA LEU A 11 19.07 4.90 13.65
C LEU A 11 18.75 6.25 14.31
N GLY A 12 18.32 6.21 15.57
CA GLY A 12 18.05 7.37 16.39
C GLY A 12 16.56 7.58 16.68
N LEU A 13 16.24 8.75 17.23
CA LEU A 13 14.89 9.12 17.65
C LEU A 13 14.08 9.65 16.46
N HIS A 14 12.92 9.06 16.23
CA HIS A 14 11.93 9.51 15.25
C HIS A 14 10.65 9.91 15.96
N GLU A 15 10.11 11.06 15.59
CA GLU A 15 8.83 11.57 16.10
C GLU A 15 7.79 11.53 14.98
N LEU A 16 6.64 10.92 15.25
CA LEU A 16 5.45 10.99 14.40
C LEU A 16 4.33 11.69 15.18
N THR A 17 3.98 12.89 14.71
CA THR A 17 2.87 13.67 15.28
C THR A 17 1.67 13.61 14.35
N VAL A 18 0.56 13.07 14.86
CA VAL A 18 -0.71 12.92 14.14
C VAL A 18 -1.66 14.03 14.56
N TYR A 19 -2.04 14.85 13.59
CA TYR A 19 -3.03 15.91 13.74
C TYR A 19 -4.36 15.41 13.21
N ALA A 20 -5.47 15.80 13.86
CA ALA A 20 -6.80 15.64 13.28
C ALA A 20 -7.61 16.90 13.54
N GLY A 21 -8.37 17.32 12.53
CA GLY A 21 -9.37 18.37 12.64
C GLY A 21 -10.76 17.77 12.48
N ARG A 22 -11.73 18.27 13.25
CA ARG A 22 -13.13 17.91 13.08
C ARG A 22 -13.74 18.84 12.03
N ASN A 23 -14.32 18.30 10.96
CA ASN A 23 -14.84 19.09 9.83
C ASN A 23 -15.94 20.12 10.18
N ASN A 24 -16.50 20.10 11.39
CA ASN A 24 -17.55 21.04 11.81
C ASN A 24 -17.04 22.24 12.61
N ASP A 25 -15.75 22.28 12.99
CA ASP A 25 -15.19 23.41 13.72
C ASP A 25 -14.49 24.36 12.75
N ASN A 26 -15.23 25.35 12.26
CA ASN A 26 -14.72 26.38 11.35
C ASN A 26 -13.69 27.33 12.00
N GLU A 27 -13.40 27.20 13.30
CA GLU A 27 -12.51 28.11 14.04
C GLU A 27 -11.46 27.43 14.94
N SER A 28 -11.40 26.09 15.02
CA SER A 28 -10.43 25.44 15.91
C SER A 28 -9.15 25.05 15.17
N SER A 29 -8.00 25.53 15.64
CA SER A 29 -6.69 25.03 15.25
C SER A 29 -6.63 23.50 15.42
N SER A 30 -6.06 22.79 14.43
CA SER A 30 -5.85 21.35 14.52
C SER A 30 -4.98 21.03 15.73
N THR A 31 -5.59 20.61 16.84
CA THR A 31 -4.85 20.15 18.02
C THR A 31 -4.19 18.80 17.71
N SER A 32 -2.92 18.64 18.06
CA SER A 32 -2.22 17.35 17.99
C SER A 32 -3.04 16.29 18.72
N VAL A 33 -3.42 15.22 18.04
CA VAL A 33 -4.30 14.18 18.61
C VAL A 33 -3.48 13.06 19.23
N VAL A 34 -2.33 12.70 18.62
CA VAL A 34 -1.39 11.72 19.17
C VAL A 34 0.03 12.01 18.70
N GLN A 35 1.02 11.85 19.59
CA GLN A 35 2.44 11.83 19.25
C GLN A 35 3.02 10.45 19.56
N PHE A 36 3.80 9.90 18.63
CA PHE A 36 4.54 8.66 18.78
C PHE A 36 6.03 8.97 18.70
N ASN A 37 6.79 8.47 19.68
CA ASN A 37 8.25 8.57 19.68
C ASN A 37 8.82 7.15 19.53
N LEU A 38 9.68 6.95 18.53
CA LEU A 38 10.32 5.68 18.26
C LEU A 38 11.84 5.86 18.31
N ASP A 39 12.48 5.23 19.29
CA ASP A 39 13.94 5.16 19.37
C ASP A 39 14.47 3.90 18.66
N VAL A 40 15.16 4.12 17.54
CA VAL A 40 15.63 3.06 16.64
C VAL A 40 17.10 2.79 16.90
N ASN A 41 17.37 1.81 17.75
CA ASN A 41 18.74 1.40 18.12
C ASN A 41 19.32 0.32 17.18
N LYS A 42 18.46 -0.36 16.41
CA LYS A 42 18.88 -1.36 15.40
C LYS A 42 17.91 -1.37 14.23
N LEU A 43 18.44 -1.30 13.01
CA LEU A 43 17.67 -1.55 11.79
C LEU A 43 17.74 -3.04 11.47
N GLN A 44 16.60 -3.74 11.47
CA GLN A 44 16.56 -5.15 11.05
C GLN A 44 16.86 -5.27 9.55
N ARG A 45 16.24 -4.41 8.74
CA ARG A 45 16.54 -4.24 7.31
C ARG A 45 16.07 -2.86 6.85
N PRO A 46 16.81 -2.17 5.97
CA PRO A 46 16.27 -1.03 5.25
C PRO A 46 15.05 -1.49 4.44
N MET A 47 13.94 -0.78 4.58
CA MET A 47 12.67 -1.09 3.93
C MET A 47 12.15 0.16 3.26
N LYS A 48 11.59 0.01 2.06
CA LYS A 48 10.85 1.08 1.38
C LYS A 48 9.44 0.60 1.16
N PHE A 49 8.44 1.43 1.42
CA PHE A 49 7.06 1.06 1.07
C PHE A 49 6.86 1.07 -0.44
N PRO A 50 5.91 0.27 -0.97
CA PRO A 50 5.54 0.37 -2.36
C PRO A 50 4.96 1.74 -2.68
N LEU A 51 5.10 2.15 -3.94
CA LEU A 51 4.48 3.38 -4.43
C LEU A 51 2.97 3.18 -4.50
N ILE A 52 2.19 4.08 -3.89
CA ILE A 52 0.74 4.08 -3.99
C ILE A 52 0.26 5.18 -4.93
N TYR A 53 -0.79 4.91 -5.69
CA TYR A 53 -1.46 5.88 -6.56
C TYR A 53 -2.64 6.53 -5.83
N THR A 54 -3.12 7.68 -6.33
CA THR A 54 -4.24 8.45 -5.74
C THR A 54 -5.46 7.57 -5.43
N GLN A 55 -5.76 6.60 -6.29
CA GLN A 55 -6.91 5.73 -6.14
C GLN A 55 -6.84 4.80 -4.92
N PHE A 56 -5.63 4.43 -4.49
CA PHE A 56 -5.42 3.67 -3.27
C PHE A 56 -5.94 4.44 -2.05
N GLN A 57 -5.62 5.73 -1.96
CA GLN A 57 -6.05 6.58 -0.85
C GLN A 57 -7.55 6.89 -0.91
N THR A 58 -8.06 7.29 -2.09
CA THR A 58 -9.48 7.67 -2.24
C THR A 58 -10.43 6.51 -2.00
N LYS A 59 -9.99 5.27 -2.28
CA LYS A 59 -10.76 4.05 -2.05
C LYS A 59 -10.45 3.38 -0.70
N LYS A 60 -9.61 3.99 0.13
CA LYS A 60 -9.25 3.50 1.47
C LYS A 60 -8.69 2.08 1.43
N CYS A 61 -7.88 1.78 0.41
CA CYS A 61 -7.21 0.50 0.26
C CYS A 61 -6.17 0.28 1.37
N GLN A 62 -5.80 -0.98 1.62
CA GLN A 62 -4.80 -1.38 2.61
C GLN A 62 -3.91 -2.49 2.07
N ILE A 63 -2.65 -2.51 2.48
CA ILE A 63 -1.70 -3.58 2.14
C ILE A 63 -1.42 -4.36 3.42
N TYR A 64 -1.69 -5.67 3.39
CA TYR A 64 -1.27 -6.58 4.45
C TYR A 64 0.09 -7.21 4.14
N THR A 65 0.30 -7.66 2.90
CA THR A 65 1.60 -8.17 2.45
C THR A 65 1.76 -8.09 0.92
N PRO A 66 2.98 -7.91 0.40
CA PRO A 66 4.18 -7.53 1.12
C PRO A 66 4.17 -6.04 1.44
N LEU A 67 4.62 -5.67 2.64
CA LEU A 67 4.80 -4.25 2.96
C LEU A 67 6.09 -3.68 2.34
N ASP A 68 7.04 -4.55 2.02
CA ASP A 68 8.29 -4.14 1.36
C ASP A 68 8.01 -3.87 -0.12
N GLY A 69 8.29 -2.65 -0.53
CA GLY A 69 8.13 -2.12 -1.87
C GLY A 69 9.17 -2.65 -2.85
N ILE A 70 10.21 -3.34 -2.36
CA ILE A 70 11.22 -4.01 -3.19
C ILE A 70 11.01 -5.52 -3.12
N LEU A 71 10.63 -6.10 -4.26
CA LEU A 71 10.45 -7.54 -4.42
C LEU A 71 11.72 -8.16 -5.02
N LYS A 72 11.98 -9.42 -4.67
CA LYS A 72 13.15 -10.15 -5.17
C LYS A 72 12.80 -10.92 -6.44
N LYS A 73 13.58 -10.74 -7.50
CA LYS A 73 13.41 -11.48 -8.76
C LYS A 73 13.42 -13.00 -8.55
N GLY A 74 12.50 -13.70 -9.21
CA GLY A 74 12.37 -15.16 -9.22
C GLY A 74 11.72 -15.74 -7.97
N PHE A 75 11.33 -14.91 -6.99
CA PHE A 75 10.66 -15.36 -5.79
C PHE A 75 9.16 -15.38 -6.00
N VAL A 76 8.50 -16.36 -5.37
CA VAL A 76 7.05 -16.37 -5.22
C VAL A 76 6.69 -15.55 -4.00
N VAL A 77 5.88 -14.51 -4.19
CA VAL A 77 5.48 -13.60 -3.12
C VAL A 77 3.96 -13.58 -2.94
N PRO A 78 3.44 -13.58 -1.69
CA PRO A 78 2.03 -13.42 -1.44
C PRO A 78 1.65 -11.94 -1.52
N ILE A 79 0.69 -11.62 -2.38
CA ILE A 79 -0.02 -10.35 -2.42
C ILE A 79 -1.30 -10.49 -1.61
N HIS A 80 -1.48 -9.64 -0.61
CA HIS A 80 -2.69 -9.56 0.21
C HIS A 80 -3.03 -8.09 0.49
N CYS A 81 -4.14 -7.62 -0.07
CA CYS A 81 -4.60 -6.24 0.04
C CYS A 81 -6.11 -6.16 0.28
N VAL A 82 -6.55 -5.08 0.94
CA VAL A 82 -7.95 -4.66 0.98
C VAL A 82 -8.17 -3.62 -0.11
N ILE A 83 -9.13 -3.87 -1.01
CA ILE A 83 -9.51 -3.03 -2.15
C ILE A 83 -11.04 -2.93 -2.18
N PRO A 84 -11.66 -2.06 -1.36
CA PRO A 84 -13.12 -2.06 -1.18
C PRO A 84 -13.88 -1.57 -2.40
N GLY A 85 -14.90 -2.31 -2.82
CA GLY A 85 -15.86 -1.89 -3.85
C GLY A 85 -15.31 -1.87 -5.27
N ALA A 86 -14.18 -2.54 -5.52
CA ALA A 86 -13.72 -2.80 -6.87
C ALA A 86 -14.57 -3.92 -7.50
N THR A 87 -14.91 -3.75 -8.77
CA THR A 87 -15.65 -4.75 -9.57
C THR A 87 -14.71 -5.81 -10.13
N ASP A 88 -13.46 -5.45 -10.36
CA ASP A 88 -12.39 -6.37 -10.77
C ASP A 88 -11.04 -5.83 -10.28
N VAL A 89 -10.11 -6.74 -10.02
CA VAL A 89 -8.76 -6.43 -9.56
C VAL A 89 -7.79 -7.32 -10.33
N ASN A 90 -6.83 -6.67 -10.97
CA ASN A 90 -5.82 -7.34 -11.75
C ASN A 90 -4.43 -6.84 -11.39
N LEU A 91 -3.43 -7.55 -11.87
CA LEU A 91 -2.05 -7.15 -11.67
C LEU A 91 -1.21 -7.42 -12.90
N THR A 92 -0.17 -6.62 -13.04
CA THR A 92 0.84 -6.84 -14.06
C THR A 92 2.17 -7.22 -13.42
N VAL A 93 2.91 -8.07 -14.09
CA VAL A 93 4.32 -8.34 -13.84
C VAL A 93 5.06 -7.97 -15.12
N ASP A 94 5.96 -6.99 -15.05
CA ASP A 94 6.72 -6.50 -16.21
C ASP A 94 5.85 -6.09 -17.41
N SER A 95 4.74 -5.42 -17.12
CA SER A 95 3.71 -5.00 -18.08
C SER A 95 2.89 -6.12 -18.72
N GLN A 96 3.07 -7.38 -18.28
CA GLN A 96 2.20 -8.49 -18.68
C GLN A 96 1.07 -8.65 -17.67
N TRP A 97 -0.17 -8.65 -18.15
CA TRP A 97 -1.35 -8.92 -17.33
C TRP A 97 -1.34 -10.38 -16.90
N LEU A 98 -1.51 -10.61 -15.59
CA LEU A 98 -1.83 -11.93 -15.09
C LEU A 98 -3.35 -12.11 -15.06
N GLU A 99 -3.80 -13.36 -15.13
CA GLU A 99 -5.23 -13.68 -15.07
C GLU A 99 -5.86 -13.13 -13.78
N SER A 100 -7.11 -12.66 -13.88
CA SER A 100 -7.92 -12.20 -12.74
C SER A 100 -8.15 -13.37 -11.80
N GLU A 101 -7.42 -13.41 -10.69
CA GLU A 101 -7.53 -14.47 -9.68
C GLU A 101 -7.35 -13.87 -8.29
N GLY A 102 -7.98 -14.50 -7.29
CA GLY A 102 -7.72 -14.23 -5.88
C GLY A 102 -8.39 -12.98 -5.33
N TYR A 103 -9.24 -12.30 -6.12
CA TYR A 103 -10.05 -11.19 -5.64
C TYR A 103 -11.46 -11.62 -5.30
N ARG A 104 -11.87 -11.35 -4.05
CA ARG A 104 -13.24 -11.44 -3.55
C ARG A 104 -13.48 -10.24 -2.66
N ASP A 105 -14.31 -9.30 -3.12
CA ASP A 105 -14.53 -8.02 -2.44
C ASP A 105 -14.69 -8.18 -0.91
N PRO A 106 -13.92 -7.44 -0.10
CA PRO A 106 -12.94 -6.41 -0.47
C PRO A 106 -11.49 -6.92 -0.55
N ILE A 107 -11.24 -8.22 -0.60
CA ILE A 107 -9.90 -8.81 -0.41
C ILE A 107 -9.32 -9.30 -1.73
N LEU A 108 -8.11 -8.84 -2.06
CA LEU A 108 -7.22 -9.49 -3.01
C LEU A 108 -6.22 -10.35 -2.23
N GLN A 109 -6.19 -11.65 -2.48
CA GLN A 109 -5.19 -12.57 -1.93
C GLN A 109 -4.75 -13.58 -2.99
N ARG A 110 -3.47 -13.51 -3.40
CA ARG A 110 -2.87 -14.45 -4.35
C ARG A 110 -1.36 -14.50 -4.25
N GLN A 111 -0.76 -15.53 -4.82
CA GLN A 111 0.68 -15.59 -5.03
C GLN A 111 1.04 -15.14 -6.44
N ILE A 112 2.21 -14.52 -6.58
CA ILE A 112 2.78 -14.18 -7.89
C ILE A 112 4.25 -14.58 -7.92
N THR A 113 4.73 -14.96 -9.10
CA THR A 113 6.16 -15.07 -9.37
C THR A 113 6.66 -13.71 -9.83
N VAL A 114 7.64 -13.16 -9.12
CA VAL A 114 8.23 -11.86 -9.43
C VAL A 114 9.21 -12.01 -10.59
N ASP A 115 9.03 -11.22 -11.65
CA ASP A 115 9.99 -11.16 -12.76
C ASP A 115 11.04 -10.07 -12.54
N SER A 116 11.28 -9.15 -13.48
CA SER A 116 12.53 -8.40 -13.57
C SER A 116 12.44 -6.89 -13.31
N LYS A 117 11.27 -6.26 -13.46
CA LYS A 117 11.13 -4.79 -13.40
C LYS A 117 10.18 -4.34 -12.31
N ASN A 118 8.90 -4.68 -12.41
CA ASN A 118 7.88 -4.17 -11.49
C ASN A 118 6.64 -5.06 -11.43
N VAL A 119 5.94 -4.94 -10.31
CA VAL A 119 4.61 -5.51 -10.11
C VAL A 119 3.66 -4.36 -9.83
N ILE A 120 2.55 -4.28 -10.56
CA ILE A 120 1.56 -3.22 -10.34
C ILE A 120 0.19 -3.86 -10.12
N ILE A 121 -0.47 -3.46 -9.04
CA ILE A 121 -1.85 -3.83 -8.72
C ILE A 121 -2.77 -2.76 -9.27
N TYR A 122 -3.81 -3.19 -9.98
CA TYR A 122 -4.84 -2.36 -10.58
C TYR A 122 -6.21 -2.76 -10.07
N ALA A 123 -7.14 -1.81 -10.07
CA ALA A 123 -8.53 -2.09 -9.80
C ALA A 123 -9.46 -1.32 -10.74
N LYS A 124 -10.58 -1.96 -11.05
CA LYS A 124 -11.70 -1.42 -11.80
C LYS A 124 -12.84 -1.14 -10.84
N TYR A 125 -13.54 -0.03 -11.04
CA TYR A 125 -14.65 0.38 -10.19
C TYR A 125 -15.85 0.79 -11.04
N GLY A 126 -17.03 0.25 -10.70
CA GLY A 126 -18.27 0.46 -11.45
C GLY A 126 -18.15 -0.03 -12.90
N GLU A 127 -18.86 0.63 -13.80
CA GLU A 127 -18.91 0.30 -15.23
C GLU A 127 -17.78 0.92 -16.07
N LYS A 128 -16.88 1.69 -15.44
CA LYS A 128 -15.77 2.33 -16.18
C LYS A 128 -14.89 1.25 -16.81
N PRO A 129 -14.53 1.35 -18.10
CA PRO A 129 -13.77 0.31 -18.79
C PRO A 129 -12.32 0.21 -18.31
N ASN A 130 -11.79 1.29 -17.73
CA ASN A 130 -10.36 1.43 -17.46
C ASN A 130 -9.98 0.97 -16.06
N TYR A 131 -8.85 0.27 -15.99
CA TYR A 131 -8.15 -0.03 -14.75
C TYR A 131 -7.38 1.19 -14.24
N GLY A 132 -7.51 1.45 -12.94
CA GLY A 132 -6.68 2.42 -12.24
C GLY A 132 -5.60 1.72 -11.42
N GLY A 133 -4.37 2.22 -11.52
CA GLY A 133 -3.27 1.73 -10.69
C GLY A 133 -3.54 2.01 -9.21
N LEU A 134 -3.16 1.06 -8.35
CA LEU A 134 -3.30 1.17 -6.89
C LEU A 134 -1.94 1.17 -6.20
N VAL A 135 -1.13 0.15 -6.47
CA VAL A 135 0.15 -0.09 -5.79
C VAL A 135 1.18 -0.53 -6.82
N LYS A 136 2.40 -0.02 -6.72
CA LYS A 136 3.54 -0.42 -7.54
C LYS A 136 4.71 -0.84 -6.65
N TYR A 137 5.18 -2.05 -6.89
CA TYR A 137 6.41 -2.60 -6.34
C TYR A 137 7.52 -2.52 -7.37
N SER A 138 8.74 -2.24 -6.90
CA SER A 138 9.96 -2.34 -7.69
C SER A 138 10.60 -3.70 -7.50
N VAL A 139 11.35 -4.18 -8.48
CA VAL A 139 12.09 -5.45 -8.38
C VAL A 139 13.59 -5.18 -8.25
N ARG A 140 14.28 -6.00 -7.45
CA ARG A 140 15.74 -6.08 -7.37
C ARG A 140 16.26 -7.52 -7.44
#